data_AF-E3GMM8-F1
#
_entry.id   AF-E3GMM8-F1
#
_cell.length_a   1.000
_cell.length_b   1.000
_cell.length_c   1.000
_cell.angle_alpha   90.00
_cell.angle_beta   90.00
_cell.angle_gamma   90.00
#
_symmetry.space_group_name_H-M   'P 1'
#
loop_
_entity.id
_entity.type
_entity.pdbx_description
1 polymer ?
#
loop_
_entity_poly.entity_id
_entity_poly.type
_entity_poly.pdbx_seq_one_letter_code
_entity_poly.pdbx_strand_id
1 'polypeptide(L)'
;MAALYLSATEDKDLELAGFLGVLINYHRLSQQTIAKMSGVEVMDVENLLQGRYEMISESAKYRMAVTVMSLRFCLKESEPKDYRISLKRSRI
;
A
#
# COMPACT_ATOMS: atom_id res chain seq x y z
N MET A 1 -4.86 -14.25 28.37
CA MET A 1 -5.72 -14.22 27.16
C MET A 1 -5.64 -12.83 26.53
N ALA A 2 -4.56 -12.53 25.79
CA ALA A 2 -4.40 -11.24 25.11
C ALA A 2 -3.57 -11.39 23.80
N ALA A 3 -2.71 -12.40 23.72
CA ALA A 3 -1.84 -12.63 22.56
C ALA A 3 -2.60 -12.95 21.25
N LEU A 4 -3.78 -13.56 21.30
CA LEU A 4 -4.53 -13.93 20.08
C LEU A 4 -5.31 -12.76 19.45
N TYR A 5 -5.61 -11.70 20.20
CA TYR A 5 -6.28 -10.51 19.67
C TYR A 5 -5.27 -9.53 19.04
N LEU A 6 -4.07 -9.41 19.63
CA LEU A 6 -2.96 -8.66 19.02
C LEU A 6 -2.53 -9.31 17.70
N SER A 7 -2.35 -10.64 17.66
CA SER A 7 -1.86 -11.29 16.44
C SER A 7 -2.77 -11.14 15.23
N ALA A 8 -4.09 -10.95 15.42
CA ALA A 8 -5.04 -10.78 14.32
C ALA A 8 -5.20 -9.33 13.83
N THR A 9 -4.75 -8.35 14.62
CA THR A 9 -4.82 -6.92 14.31
C THR A 9 -3.49 -6.38 13.82
N GLU A 10 -2.38 -6.84 14.43
CA GLU A 10 -1.01 -6.55 13.99
C GLU A 10 -0.77 -7.01 12.54
N ASP A 11 -1.32 -8.16 12.14
CA ASP A 11 -1.14 -8.69 10.78
C ASP A 11 -1.76 -7.77 9.72
N LYS A 12 -2.94 -7.18 10.00
CA LYS A 12 -3.63 -6.29 9.05
C LYS A 12 -2.95 -4.94 8.90
N ASP A 13 -2.48 -4.38 10.01
CA ASP A 13 -1.73 -3.13 10.00
C ASP A 13 -0.37 -3.31 9.31
N LEU A 14 0.27 -4.47 9.50
CA LEU A 14 1.50 -4.85 8.82
C LEU A 14 1.29 -5.07 7.31
N GLU A 15 0.23 -5.77 6.91
CA GLU A 15 -0.16 -5.91 5.49
C GLU A 15 -0.38 -4.54 4.86
N LEU A 16 -1.11 -3.66 5.54
CA LEU A 16 -1.36 -2.30 5.06
C LEU A 16 -0.06 -1.51 4.88
N ALA A 17 0.83 -1.56 5.86
CA ALA A 17 2.14 -0.92 5.77
C ALA A 17 3.00 -1.50 4.64
N GLY A 18 2.95 -2.82 4.43
CA GLY A 18 3.63 -3.51 3.33
C GLY A 18 3.12 -3.05 1.96
N PHE A 19 1.81 -3.04 1.76
CA PHE A 19 1.21 -2.54 0.51
C PHE A 19 1.49 -1.06 0.28
N LEU A 20 1.44 -0.25 1.33
CA LEU A 20 1.79 1.17 1.26
C LEU A 20 3.26 1.36 0.82
N GLY A 21 4.18 0.57 1.38
CA GLY A 21 5.58 0.57 0.99
C GLY A 21 5.79 0.18 -0.47
N VAL A 22 5.02 -0.77 -1.00
CA VAL A 22 5.03 -1.12 -2.43
C VAL A 22 4.53 0.05 -3.27
N LEU A 23 3.45 0.73 -2.88
CA LEU A 23 2.94 1.89 -3.62
C LEU A 23 3.96 3.04 -3.69
N ILE A 24 4.64 3.32 -2.59
CA ILE A 24 5.65 4.39 -2.53
C ILE A 24 6.89 4.02 -3.35
N ASN A 25 7.41 2.80 -3.20
CA ASN A 25 8.65 2.38 -3.88
C ASN A 25 8.44 2.06 -5.36
N TYR A 26 7.36 1.35 -5.70
CA TYR A 26 7.09 0.87 -7.06
C TYR A 26 6.42 1.93 -7.93
N HIS A 27 5.41 2.62 -7.40
CA HIS A 27 4.67 3.64 -8.16
C HIS A 27 5.19 5.06 -7.95
N ARG A 28 6.26 5.23 -7.15
CA ARG A 28 6.87 6.53 -6.82
C ARG A 28 5.87 7.54 -6.26
N LEU A 29 4.83 7.04 -5.58
CA LEU A 29 3.83 7.89 -4.96
C LEU A 29 4.41 8.55 -3.71
N SER A 30 4.23 9.86 -3.58
CA SER A 30 4.62 10.57 -2.37
C SER A 30 3.66 10.27 -1.23
N GLN A 31 4.15 10.28 0.01
CA GLN A 31 3.33 10.14 1.21
C GLN A 31 2.21 11.20 1.26
N GLN A 32 2.51 12.42 0.79
CA GLN A 32 1.54 13.52 0.67
C GLN A 32 0.41 13.20 -0.30
N THR A 33 0.72 12.57 -1.44
CA THR A 33 -0.28 12.14 -2.42
C THR A 33 -1.23 11.11 -1.79
N ILE A 34 -0.68 10.14 -1.07
CA ILE A 34 -1.48 9.08 -0.45
C ILE A 34 -2.37 9.67 0.64
N ALA A 35 -1.82 10.53 1.51
CA ALA A 35 -2.57 11.24 2.54
C ALA A 35 -3.75 12.04 1.94
N LYS A 36 -3.50 12.74 0.83
CA LYS A 36 -4.53 13.49 0.11
C LYS A 36 -5.60 12.60 -0.51
N MET A 37 -5.22 11.42 -1.01
CA MET A 37 -6.15 10.46 -1.61
C MET A 37 -6.98 9.69 -0.56
N SER A 38 -6.44 9.46 0.63
CA SER A 38 -7.17 8.86 1.75
C SER A 38 -7.91 9.85 2.62
N GLY A 39 -7.64 11.16 2.46
CA GLY A 39 -8.24 12.20 3.30
C GLY A 39 -7.83 12.05 4.77
N VAL A 40 -6.57 11.69 5.00
CA VAL A 40 -5.94 11.58 6.33
C VAL A 40 -4.75 12.53 6.41
N GLU A 41 -4.18 12.72 7.60
CA GLU A 41 -3.01 13.57 7.75
C GLU A 41 -1.75 12.87 7.23
N VAL A 42 -0.78 13.64 6.74
CA VAL A 42 0.51 13.08 6.29
C VAL A 42 1.22 12.38 7.45
N MET A 43 1.06 12.91 8.66
CA MET A 43 1.58 12.32 9.89
C MET A 43 1.03 10.91 10.15
N ASP A 44 -0.24 10.63 9.83
CA ASP A 44 -0.82 9.29 9.97
C ASP A 44 -0.14 8.30 9.02
N VAL A 45 0.17 8.74 7.80
CA VAL A 45 0.89 7.93 6.80
C VAL A 45 2.32 7.66 7.26
N GLU A 46 3.02 8.65 7.80
CA GLU A 46 4.36 8.50 8.36
C GLU A 46 4.37 7.55 9.57
N ASN A 47 3.42 7.72 10.49
CA ASN A 47 3.25 6.85 11.65
C ASN A 47 3.00 5.40 11.24
N LEU A 48 2.21 5.17 10.17
CA LEU A 48 1.97 3.82 9.66
C LEU A 48 3.27 3.19 9.13
N LEU A 49 4.07 3.95 8.37
CA LEU A 49 5.35 3.47 7.84
C LEU A 49 6.39 3.23 8.93
N GLN A 50 6.33 3.98 10.02
CA GLN A 50 7.19 3.80 11.19
C GLN A 50 6.71 2.69 12.14
N GLY A 51 5.60 2.01 11.82
CA GLY A 51 5.02 0.96 12.67
C GLY A 51 4.36 1.48 13.95
N ARG A 52 4.09 2.79 14.05
CA ARG A 52 3.45 3.43 15.21
C ARG A 52 1.93 3.40 15.08
N TYR A 53 1.37 2.20 14.96
CA TYR A 53 -0.05 1.99 14.67
C TYR A 53 -0.99 2.50 15.78
N GLU A 54 -0.51 2.59 17.02
CA GLU A 54 -1.30 3.06 18.17
C GLU A 54 -1.57 4.56 18.16
N MET A 55 -0.77 5.33 17.40
CA MET A 55 -0.95 6.78 17.25
C MET A 55 -1.96 7.15 16.16
N ILE A 56 -2.50 6.15 15.45
CA ILE A 56 -3.37 6.35 14.30
C ILE A 56 -4.79 5.95 14.69
N SER A 57 -5.74 6.84 14.43
CA SER A 57 -7.15 6.53 14.64
C SER A 57 -7.58 5.34 13.77
N GLU A 58 -8.45 4.48 14.29
CA GLU A 58 -8.97 3.35 13.54
C GLU A 58 -9.65 3.79 12.23
N SER A 59 -10.37 4.93 12.26
CA SER A 59 -10.95 5.56 11.06
C SER A 59 -9.90 5.94 10.01
N ALA A 60 -8.73 6.43 10.41
CA ALA A 60 -7.66 6.78 9.48
C ALA A 60 -7.04 5.52 8.86
N LYS A 61 -6.81 4.46 9.67
CA LYS A 61 -6.35 3.15 9.17
C LYS A 61 -7.30 2.60 8.11
N TYR A 62 -8.61 2.64 8.36
CA TYR A 62 -9.60 2.18 7.39
C TYR A 62 -9.59 2.99 6.10
N ARG A 63 -9.54 4.32 6.19
CA ARG A 63 -9.45 5.17 4.98
C ARG A 63 -8.19 4.90 4.18
N MET A 64 -7.05 4.76 4.85
CA MET A 64 -5.80 4.38 4.21
C MET A 64 -5.89 3.01 3.56
N ALA A 65 -6.46 2.01 4.24
CA ALA A 65 -6.65 0.68 3.69
C ALA A 65 -7.53 0.69 2.44
N VAL A 66 -8.63 1.44 2.45
CA VAL A 66 -9.49 1.62 1.27
C VAL A 66 -8.69 2.23 0.12
N THR A 67 -7.97 3.33 0.36
CA THR A 67 -7.16 3.98 -0.68
C THR A 67 -6.07 3.07 -1.22
N VAL A 68 -5.33 2.36 -0.36
CA VAL A 68 -4.25 1.44 -0.75
C VAL A 68 -4.81 0.27 -1.57
N MET A 69 -5.95 -0.30 -1.15
CA MET A 69 -6.60 -1.38 -1.89
C MET A 69 -7.18 -0.92 -3.23
N SER A 70 -7.78 0.27 -3.27
CA SER A 70 -8.24 0.91 -4.51
C SER A 70 -7.07 1.20 -5.45
N LEU A 71 -5.97 1.74 -4.93
CA LEU A 71 -4.74 1.97 -5.70
C LEU A 71 -4.17 0.67 -6.24
N ARG A 72 -4.09 -0.38 -5.42
CA ARG A 72 -3.67 -1.71 -5.86
C ARG A 72 -4.52 -2.23 -7.02
N PHE A 73 -5.84 -2.03 -6.95
CA PHE A 73 -6.75 -2.42 -8.02
C PHE A 73 -6.58 -1.57 -9.28
N CYS A 74 -6.52 -0.23 -9.16
CA CYS A 74 -6.33 0.68 -10.28
C CYS A 74 -4.98 0.47 -10.97
N LEU A 75 -3.92 0.22 -10.20
CA LEU A 75 -2.57 0.04 -10.72
C LEU A 75 -2.35 -1.35 -11.32
N LYS A 76 -3.19 -2.33 -10.97
CA LYS A 76 -3.26 -3.62 -11.68
C LYS A 76 -3.61 -3.46 -13.16
N GLU A 77 -4.34 -2.41 -13.55
CA GLU A 77 -4.60 -2.11 -14.96
C GLU A 77 -3.42 -1.40 -15.67
N SER A 78 -2.48 -0.84 -14.90
CA SER A 78 -1.26 -0.20 -15.41
C SER A 78 -0.06 -1.15 -15.53
N GLU A 79 -0.20 -2.40 -15.08
CA GLU A 79 0.81 -3.43 -15.34
C GLU A 79 0.92 -3.63 -16.86
N PRO A 80 2.12 -3.52 -17.45
CA PRO A 80 2.29 -3.72 -18.87
C PRO A 80 1.83 -5.14 -19.22
N LYS A 81 0.81 -5.24 -20.08
CA LYS A 81 0.38 -6.49 -20.73
C LYS A 81 1.43 -6.98 -21.74
N ASP A 82 2.71 -6.93 -21.38
CA ASP A 82 3.80 -7.32 -22.27
C ASP A 82 4.27 -8.74 -21.96
N TYR A 83 3.39 -9.70 -22.28
CA TYR A 83 3.83 -11.04 -22.68
C TYR A 83 4.17 -11.10 -24.17
N ARG A 84 4.40 -9.96 -24.85
CA ARG A 84 5.07 -9.96 -26.15
C ARG A 84 6.57 -9.86 -25.90
N ILE A 85 7.12 -10.98 -25.42
CA ILE A 85 8.48 -11.35 -25.83
C ILE A 85 8.44 -11.34 -27.35
N SER A 86 8.95 -10.24 -27.91
CA SER A 86 9.26 -10.11 -29.32
C SER A 86 10.38 -11.10 -29.58
N LEU A 87 10.00 -12.36 -29.85
CA LEU A 87 10.85 -13.33 -30.53
C LEU A 87 11.02 -12.85 -31.98
N LYS A 88 11.73 -11.73 -32.16
CA LYS A 88 12.29 -11.35 -33.43
C LYS A 88 13.81 -11.41 -33.31
N ARG A 89 14.32 -12.53 -33.87
CA ARG A 89 15.31 -12.56 -34.95
C ARG A 89 16.75 -12.92 -34.55
N SER A 90 17.13 -14.15 -34.90
CA SER A 90 18.18 -14.47 -35.89
C SER A 90 18.00 -15.94 -36.28
N ARG A 91 17.36 -16.27 -37.41
CA ARG A 91 18.06 -16.55 -38.68
C ARG A 91 19.48 -15.98 -38.74
N ILE A 92 20.46 -16.82 -38.45
CA ILE A 92 21.62 -17.07 -39.31
C ILE A 92 21.91 -18.57 -39.20
#